data_AF-A0A849SFD5-F1
#
_entry.id   AF-A0A849SFD5-F1
#
_cell.length_a   1.000
_cell.length_b   1.000
_cell.length_c   1.000
_cell.angle_alpha   90.00
_cell.angle_beta   90.00
_cell.angle_gamma   90.00
#
_symmetry.space_group_name_H-M   'P 1'
#
loop_
_entity.id
_entity.type
_entity.pdbx_description
1 polymer ?
#
loop_
_entity_poly.entity_id
_entity_poly.type
_entity_poly.pdbx_seq_one_letter_code
_entity_poly.pdbx_strand_id
1 'polypeptide(L)'
;MTRAALAIFTYALLQGAATVPVAARAATRSVAVALPDTGLFSPVAAQLEAQRALLAALPAVRPSPERVWLLLDSGQPDQAAREATRLGVEDEASVVARARARLAIQDFTALEPLMARLADFDSPDARDTRYAWERARDASAAIDSLTRTRLAGGDSGVVPELLAAGRLAHEMLEHARAESLFDRALGALPTGDSSSIRRARAAARLGRALVMQKRREWDASLAELERTLDD
;
A
#
# COMPACT_ATOMS: atom_id res chain seq x y z
N MET A 1 -20.30 44.29 -48.53
CA MET A 1 -18.89 44.30 -48.97
C MET A 1 -18.13 43.32 -48.07
N THR A 2 -17.68 42.19 -48.62
CA THR A 2 -16.26 41.89 -48.95
C THR A 2 -15.45 41.54 -47.68
N ARG A 3 -15.33 40.24 -47.31
CA ARG A 3 -14.19 39.29 -47.58
C ARG A 3 -12.87 39.69 -46.86
N ALA A 4 -12.01 38.79 -46.38
CA ALA A 4 -11.84 37.33 -46.55
C ALA A 4 -11.45 36.65 -45.19
N ALA A 5 -11.54 35.33 -44.95
CA ALA A 5 -10.71 34.19 -45.44
C ALA A 5 -9.19 34.33 -45.15
N LEU A 6 -8.38 33.28 -44.91
CA LEU A 6 -8.50 31.80 -44.84
C LEU A 6 -7.48 31.34 -43.73
N ALA A 7 -7.27 30.11 -43.25
CA ALA A 7 -7.65 28.72 -43.55
C ALA A 7 -7.68 27.91 -42.22
N ILE A 8 -7.96 26.59 -42.06
CA ILE A 8 -7.95 25.37 -42.88
C ILE A 8 -6.56 24.83 -43.28
N PHE A 9 -6.07 23.85 -42.52
CA PHE A 9 -5.35 22.72 -43.11
C PHE A 9 -5.80 21.41 -42.47
N THR A 10 -6.40 20.54 -43.29
CA THR A 10 -6.87 19.21 -42.87
C THR A 10 -5.76 18.19 -43.07
N TYR A 11 -5.52 17.33 -42.09
CA TYR A 11 -4.85 16.05 -42.34
C TYR A 11 -5.55 14.95 -41.53
N ALA A 12 -5.83 13.83 -42.19
CA ALA A 12 -6.62 12.74 -41.62
C ALA A 12 -6.09 11.38 -42.10
N LEU A 13 -6.36 10.35 -41.29
CA LEU A 13 -6.34 8.92 -41.63
C LEU A 13 -5.01 8.31 -42.13
N LEU A 14 -4.29 7.72 -41.16
CA LEU A 14 -3.81 6.33 -41.23
C LEU A 14 -3.74 5.84 -39.78
N GLN A 15 -4.79 5.21 -39.24
CA GLN A 15 -5.02 3.76 -39.37
C GLN A 15 -3.74 2.92 -39.21
N GLY A 16 -3.25 2.88 -37.96
CA GLY A 16 -2.28 1.90 -37.48
C GLY A 16 -2.82 1.22 -36.21
N ALA A 17 -3.96 0.53 -36.32
CA ALA A 17 -4.65 -0.10 -35.19
C ALA A 17 -3.93 -1.38 -34.71
N ALA A 18 -2.69 -1.23 -34.23
CA ALA A 18 -1.98 -2.26 -33.51
C ALA A 18 -2.61 -2.41 -32.11
N THR A 19 -3.74 -3.12 -32.04
CA THR A 19 -4.22 -3.71 -30.79
C THR A 19 -3.22 -4.77 -30.36
N VAL A 20 -2.15 -4.33 -29.69
CA VAL A 20 -1.20 -5.22 -29.01
C VAL A 20 -2.03 -6.09 -28.09
N PRO A 21 -2.08 -7.42 -28.29
CA PRO A 21 -2.75 -8.27 -27.35
C PRO A 21 -1.96 -8.17 -26.05
N VAL A 22 -2.55 -7.55 -25.03
CA VAL A 22 -2.08 -7.65 -23.66
C VAL A 22 -2.24 -9.12 -23.29
N ALA A 23 -1.19 -9.90 -23.56
CA ALA A 23 -1.18 -11.33 -23.33
C ALA A 23 -1.53 -11.54 -21.87
N ALA A 24 -2.68 -12.18 -21.61
CA ALA A 24 -3.15 -12.45 -20.26
C ALA A 24 -2.02 -13.18 -19.53
N ARG A 25 -1.36 -12.47 -18.61
CA ARG A 25 -0.11 -12.92 -18.00
C ARG A 25 -0.40 -14.21 -17.26
N ALA A 26 -0.05 -15.33 -17.89
CA ALA A 26 -0.39 -16.66 -17.40
C ALA A 26 0.10 -16.74 -15.97
N ALA A 27 -0.82 -16.90 -15.02
CA ALA A 27 -0.51 -16.85 -13.61
C ALA A 27 0.48 -17.96 -13.28
N THR A 28 1.77 -17.61 -13.23
CA THR A 28 2.87 -18.54 -12.97
C THR A 28 2.62 -19.10 -11.59
N ARG A 29 2.12 -20.35 -11.56
CA ARG A 29 1.73 -21.08 -10.37
C ARG A 29 2.88 -20.98 -9.37
N SER A 30 2.69 -20.15 -8.34
CA SER A 30 3.77 -19.81 -7.41
C SER A 30 4.36 -21.10 -6.86
N VAL A 31 5.60 -21.39 -7.23
CA VAL A 31 6.33 -22.51 -6.67
C VAL A 31 6.62 -22.11 -5.24
N ALA A 32 5.97 -22.78 -4.29
CA ALA A 32 6.13 -22.50 -2.88
C ALA A 32 7.54 -22.90 -2.43
N VAL A 33 8.50 -22.01 -2.64
CA VAL A 33 9.84 -22.11 -2.10
C VAL A 33 9.70 -22.07 -0.58
N ALA A 34 10.11 -23.15 0.09
CA ALA A 34 10.27 -23.14 1.53
C ALA A 34 11.43 -22.20 1.88
N LEU A 35 11.19 -21.23 2.75
CA LEU A 35 12.27 -20.43 3.32
C LEU A 35 13.09 -21.34 4.26
N PRO A 36 14.42 -21.19 4.32
CA PRO A 36 15.21 -21.86 5.34
C PRO A 36 14.75 -21.42 6.74
N ASP A 37 14.42 -22.41 7.56
CA ASP A 37 14.11 -22.29 8.99
C ASP A 37 15.37 -22.00 9.84
N THR A 38 16.54 -21.91 9.20
CA THR A 38 17.87 -21.84 9.83
C THR A 38 18.65 -20.62 9.34
N GLY A 39 19.49 -20.07 10.22
CA GLY A 39 20.30 -18.89 9.93
C GLY A 39 19.49 -17.59 9.81
N LEU A 40 20.00 -16.64 9.01
CA LEU A 40 19.52 -15.25 8.93
C LEU A 40 18.03 -15.10 8.57
N PHE A 41 17.45 -16.07 7.86
CA PHE A 41 16.05 -16.03 7.41
C PHE A 41 15.07 -16.71 8.36
N SER A 42 15.55 -17.36 9.43
CA SER A 42 14.72 -18.10 10.39
C SER A 42 13.53 -17.29 10.96
N PRO A 43 13.68 -16.00 11.36
CA PRO A 43 12.54 -15.20 11.85
C PRO A 43 11.47 -14.97 10.77
N VAL A 44 11.89 -14.73 9.52
CA VAL A 44 10.97 -14.49 8.39
C VAL A 44 10.26 -15.79 7.98
N ALA A 45 10.95 -16.93 8.06
CA ALA A 45 10.34 -18.25 7.87
C ALA A 45 9.26 -18.52 8.93
N ALA A 46 9.57 -18.27 10.21
CA ALA A 46 8.61 -18.42 11.31
C ALA A 46 7.38 -17.50 11.16
N GLN A 47 7.59 -16.23 10.79
CA GLN A 47 6.51 -15.27 10.53
C GLN A 47 5.62 -15.73 9.37
N LEU A 48 6.21 -16.22 8.27
CA LEU A 48 5.48 -16.70 7.11
C LEU A 48 4.66 -17.97 7.41
N GLU A 49 5.20 -18.91 8.19
CA GLU A 49 4.44 -20.10 8.61
C GLU A 49 3.31 -19.75 9.60
N ALA A 50 3.51 -18.79 10.51
CA ALA A 50 2.43 -18.29 11.36
C ALA A 50 1.28 -17.66 10.54
N GLN A 51 1.61 -16.84 9.53
CA GLN A 51 0.61 -16.31 8.59
C GLN A 51 -0.09 -17.41 7.78
N ARG A 52 0.64 -18.43 7.32
CA ARG A 52 0.09 -19.59 6.60
C ARG A 52 -0.88 -20.39 7.49
N ALA A 53 -0.55 -20.59 8.76
CA ALA A 53 -1.43 -21.25 9.73
C ALA A 53 -2.73 -20.47 9.95
N LEU A 54 -2.66 -19.14 10.14
CA LEU A 54 -3.84 -18.28 10.24
C LEU A 54 -4.71 -18.33 8.95
N LEU A 55 -4.08 -18.27 7.78
CA LEU A 55 -4.77 -18.36 6.48
C LEU A 55 -5.43 -19.73 6.24
N ALA A 56 -4.87 -20.80 6.80
CA ALA A 56 -5.41 -22.15 6.75
C ALA A 56 -6.58 -22.36 7.74
N ALA A 57 -6.56 -21.68 8.88
CA ALA A 57 -7.66 -21.69 9.84
C ALA A 57 -8.93 -20.97 9.32
N LEU A 58 -8.78 -19.99 8.42
CA LEU A 58 -9.91 -19.29 7.82
C LEU A 58 -10.63 -20.12 6.73
N PRO A 59 -11.97 -20.27 6.78
CA PRO A 59 -12.72 -21.12 5.85
C PRO A 59 -12.76 -20.53 4.43
N ALA A 60 -11.96 -21.11 3.51
CA ALA A 60 -11.82 -20.66 2.12
C ALA A 60 -13.11 -20.66 1.27
N VAL A 61 -14.22 -21.17 1.80
CA VAL A 61 -15.56 -21.14 1.19
C VAL A 61 -16.22 -19.77 1.34
N ARG A 62 -15.96 -19.04 2.44
CA ARG A 62 -16.51 -17.70 2.68
C ARG A 62 -15.41 -16.65 2.46
N PRO A 63 -15.53 -15.75 1.48
CA PRO A 63 -14.59 -14.65 1.32
C PRO A 63 -14.73 -13.65 2.47
N SER A 64 -13.61 -13.09 2.94
CA SER A 64 -13.58 -12.04 3.97
C SER A 64 -12.45 -11.04 3.71
N PRO A 65 -12.59 -9.77 4.13
CA PRO A 65 -11.50 -8.78 4.04
C PRO A 65 -10.22 -9.24 4.76
N GLU A 66 -10.37 -9.90 5.91
CA GLU A 66 -9.29 -10.51 6.68
C GLU A 66 -8.51 -11.55 5.87
N ARG A 67 -9.21 -12.42 5.13
CA ARG A 67 -8.57 -13.43 4.27
C ARG A 67 -7.80 -12.77 3.11
N VAL A 68 -8.33 -11.70 2.53
CA VAL A 68 -7.60 -10.90 1.51
C VAL A 68 -6.35 -10.26 2.11
N TRP A 69 -6.43 -9.69 3.31
CA TRP A 69 -5.26 -9.15 4.01
C TRP A 69 -4.20 -10.20 4.32
N LEU A 70 -4.56 -11.37 4.86
CA LEU A 70 -3.59 -12.46 5.11
C LEU A 70 -2.96 -12.99 3.81
N LEU A 71 -3.66 -12.96 2.68
CA LEU A 71 -3.08 -13.28 1.36
C LEU A 71 -2.10 -12.20 0.88
N LEU A 72 -2.32 -10.92 1.19
CA LEU A 72 -1.36 -9.85 0.89
C LEU A 72 -0.14 -9.90 1.80
N ASP A 73 -0.37 -10.01 3.11
CA ASP A 73 0.67 -10.01 4.14
C ASP A 73 1.61 -11.24 4.03
N SER A 74 1.12 -12.35 3.44
CA SER A 74 1.90 -13.56 3.10
C SER A 74 2.40 -13.63 1.64
N GLY A 75 2.37 -12.52 0.90
CA GLY A 75 3.02 -12.41 -0.42
C GLY A 75 2.29 -13.13 -1.57
N GLN A 76 0.96 -13.28 -1.49
CA GLN A 76 0.13 -13.97 -2.50
C GLN A 76 -0.85 -13.00 -3.22
N PRO A 77 -0.38 -11.90 -3.85
CA PRO A 77 -1.24 -10.83 -4.36
C PRO A 77 -2.22 -11.29 -5.46
N ASP A 78 -1.82 -12.19 -6.36
CA ASP A 78 -2.71 -12.76 -7.37
C ASP A 78 -3.88 -13.53 -6.74
N GLN A 79 -3.66 -14.17 -5.60
CA GLN A 79 -4.70 -14.89 -4.88
C GLN A 79 -5.55 -13.93 -4.05
N ALA A 80 -4.96 -12.91 -3.44
CA ALA A 80 -5.69 -11.82 -2.79
C ALA A 80 -6.65 -11.12 -3.78
N ALA A 81 -6.21 -10.86 -5.02
CA ALA A 81 -7.04 -10.25 -6.07
C ALA A 81 -8.23 -11.15 -6.49
N ARG A 82 -8.01 -12.46 -6.64
CA ARG A 82 -9.10 -13.44 -6.90
C ARG A 82 -10.06 -13.60 -5.73
N GLU A 83 -9.55 -13.58 -4.50
CA GLU A 83 -10.36 -13.64 -3.28
C GLU A 83 -11.21 -12.36 -3.15
N ALA A 84 -10.62 -11.19 -3.42
CA ALA A 84 -11.26 -9.90 -3.33
C ALA A 84 -12.41 -9.71 -4.33
N THR A 85 -12.38 -10.32 -5.53
CA THR A 85 -13.54 -10.30 -6.44
C THR A 85 -14.75 -11.09 -5.92
N ARG A 86 -14.59 -11.90 -4.86
CA ARG A 86 -15.69 -12.62 -4.21
C ARG A 86 -16.33 -11.83 -3.05
N LEU A 87 -15.75 -10.69 -2.67
CA LEU A 87 -16.32 -9.78 -1.67
C LEU A 87 -17.53 -9.04 -2.26
N GLY A 88 -18.71 -9.64 -2.11
CA GLY A 88 -19.99 -9.11 -2.60
C GLY A 88 -20.69 -8.11 -1.68
N VAL A 89 -19.98 -7.54 -0.69
CA VAL A 89 -20.51 -6.54 0.24
C VAL A 89 -19.80 -5.22 -0.02
N GLU A 90 -20.57 -4.13 -0.11
CA GLU A 90 -20.07 -2.76 -0.33
C GLU A 90 -19.75 -2.02 0.99
N ASP A 91 -19.34 -2.77 2.01
CA ASP A 91 -18.84 -2.21 3.26
C ASP A 91 -17.40 -1.68 3.10
N GLU A 92 -17.01 -0.76 3.97
CA GLU A 92 -15.71 -0.09 3.92
C GLU A 92 -14.52 -1.08 3.90
N ALA A 93 -14.52 -2.09 4.78
CA ALA A 93 -13.42 -3.05 4.85
C ALA A 93 -13.33 -3.91 3.58
N SER A 94 -14.46 -4.25 2.97
CA SER A 94 -14.51 -4.91 1.66
C SER A 94 -14.09 -4.00 0.50
N VAL A 95 -14.36 -2.68 0.53
CA VAL A 95 -13.82 -1.73 -0.46
C VAL A 95 -12.30 -1.58 -0.28
N VAL A 96 -11.82 -1.39 0.94
CA VAL A 96 -10.38 -1.28 1.28
C VAL A 96 -9.61 -2.54 0.86
N ALA A 97 -10.12 -3.73 1.21
CA ALA A 97 -9.47 -4.99 0.84
C ALA A 97 -9.42 -5.20 -0.68
N ARG A 98 -10.50 -4.87 -1.40
CA ARG A 98 -10.50 -4.87 -2.88
C ARG A 98 -9.48 -3.90 -3.46
N ALA A 99 -9.41 -2.68 -2.93
CA ALA A 99 -8.46 -1.67 -3.36
C ALA A 99 -7.01 -2.10 -3.14
N ARG A 100 -6.67 -2.58 -1.93
CA ARG A 100 -5.30 -3.05 -1.62
C ARG A 100 -4.89 -4.27 -2.45
N ALA A 101 -5.83 -5.18 -2.74
CA ALA A 101 -5.57 -6.31 -3.63
C ALA A 101 -5.30 -5.87 -5.08
N ARG A 102 -6.05 -4.90 -5.62
CA ARG A 102 -5.81 -4.34 -6.96
C ARG A 102 -4.51 -3.54 -7.04
N LEU A 103 -4.19 -2.76 -6.01
CA LEU A 103 -2.94 -2.01 -5.90
C LEU A 103 -1.72 -2.95 -5.89
N ALA A 104 -1.79 -4.08 -5.18
CA ALA A 104 -0.70 -5.05 -5.10
C ALA A 104 -0.40 -5.77 -6.43
N ILE A 105 -1.37 -5.89 -7.34
CA ILE A 105 -1.17 -6.39 -8.72
C ILE A 105 -1.02 -5.25 -9.76
N GLN A 106 -0.99 -3.99 -9.32
CA GLN A 106 -0.91 -2.78 -10.16
C GLN A 106 -2.05 -2.66 -11.20
N ASP A 107 -3.23 -3.21 -10.88
CA ASP A 107 -4.44 -3.08 -11.71
C ASP A 107 -5.12 -1.73 -11.44
N PHE A 108 -4.50 -0.67 -11.96
CA PHE A 108 -4.93 0.71 -11.76
C PHE A 108 -6.31 1.01 -12.36
N THR A 109 -6.68 0.34 -13.45
CA THR A 109 -8.00 0.49 -14.11
C THR A 109 -9.13 -0.03 -13.23
N ALA A 110 -8.98 -1.18 -12.58
CA ALA A 110 -9.97 -1.67 -11.61
C ALA A 110 -9.90 -0.95 -10.25
N LEU A 111 -8.79 -0.28 -9.95
CA LEU A 111 -8.58 0.46 -8.71
C LEU A 111 -9.22 1.85 -8.70
N GLU A 112 -9.22 2.56 -9.83
CA GLU A 112 -9.77 3.92 -9.93
C GLU A 112 -11.21 4.10 -9.40
N PRO A 113 -12.22 3.27 -9.76
CA PRO A 113 -13.55 3.39 -9.17
C PRO A 113 -13.59 3.06 -7.66
N LEU A 114 -12.67 2.22 -7.17
CA LEU A 114 -12.53 1.97 -5.73
C LEU A 114 -11.90 3.17 -5.01
N MET A 115 -11.01 3.93 -5.66
CA MET A 115 -10.46 5.18 -5.11
C MET A 115 -11.48 6.31 -5.07
N ALA A 116 -12.36 6.40 -6.07
CA ALA A 116 -13.52 7.28 -6.01
C ALA A 116 -14.41 6.94 -4.79
N ARG A 117 -14.66 5.64 -4.54
CA ARG A 117 -15.46 5.20 -3.38
C ARG A 117 -14.74 5.35 -2.03
N LEU A 118 -13.42 5.17 -1.97
CA LEU A 118 -12.65 5.43 -0.74
C LEU A 118 -12.59 6.91 -0.34
N ALA A 119 -12.92 7.84 -1.24
CA ALA A 119 -13.02 9.25 -0.89
C ALA A 119 -14.21 9.58 0.04
N ASP A 120 -15.21 8.68 0.11
CA ASP A 120 -16.39 8.82 0.98
C ASP A 120 -16.11 8.36 2.44
N PHE A 121 -14.99 7.67 2.69
CA PHE A 121 -14.67 7.08 4.00
C PHE A 121 -13.53 7.84 4.70
N ASP A 122 -13.67 8.05 6.02
CA ASP A 122 -12.65 8.72 6.84
C ASP A 122 -11.98 7.79 7.88
N SER A 123 -11.85 6.50 7.56
CA SER A 123 -11.08 5.58 8.40
C SER A 123 -9.57 5.62 8.10
N PRO A 124 -8.70 5.30 9.08
CA PRO A 124 -7.26 5.25 8.85
C PRO A 124 -6.83 4.30 7.71
N ASP A 125 -7.50 3.15 7.60
CA ASP A 125 -7.20 2.13 6.58
C ASP A 125 -7.59 2.60 5.17
N ALA A 126 -8.70 3.34 5.02
CA ALA A 126 -9.05 4.00 3.76
C ALA A 126 -8.00 5.05 3.35
N ARG A 127 -7.49 5.82 4.32
CA ARG A 127 -6.49 6.87 4.06
C ARG A 127 -5.10 6.33 3.73
N ASP A 128 -4.56 5.33 4.43
CA ASP A 128 -3.29 4.70 4.00
C ASP A 128 -3.43 4.03 2.63
N THR A 129 -4.60 3.45 2.32
CA THR A 129 -4.89 2.92 0.98
C THR A 129 -4.83 4.01 -0.10
N ARG A 130 -5.41 5.20 0.15
CA ARG A 130 -5.29 6.35 -0.74
C ARG A 130 -3.84 6.82 -0.87
N TYR A 131 -3.10 6.97 0.23
CA TYR A 131 -1.69 7.37 0.18
C TYR A 131 -0.79 6.35 -0.55
N ALA A 132 -1.11 5.06 -0.48
CA ALA A 132 -0.42 4.01 -1.22
C ALA A 132 -0.75 4.05 -2.73
N TRP A 133 -1.96 4.45 -3.12
CA TRP A 133 -2.35 4.71 -4.51
C TRP A 133 -1.65 5.93 -5.11
N GLU A 134 -1.70 7.09 -4.44
CA GLU A 134 -1.02 8.30 -4.93
C GLU A 134 0.50 8.03 -5.10
N ARG A 135 1.09 7.29 -4.16
CA ARG A 135 2.49 6.82 -4.21
C ARG A 135 2.79 5.93 -5.41
N ALA A 136 1.92 4.96 -5.71
CA ALA A 136 2.09 4.07 -6.88
C ALA A 136 1.96 4.81 -8.22
N ARG A 137 1.45 6.05 -8.21
CA ARG A 137 1.34 6.97 -9.36
C ARG A 137 2.40 8.08 -9.37
N ASP A 138 3.37 8.06 -8.44
CA ASP A 138 4.33 9.15 -8.19
C ASP A 138 3.67 10.54 -7.96
N ALA A 139 2.44 10.55 -7.43
CA ALA A 139 1.67 11.76 -7.16
C ALA A 139 2.11 12.42 -5.82
N SER A 140 3.42 12.60 -5.64
CA SER A 140 4.02 13.09 -4.38
C SER A 140 3.46 14.44 -3.90
N ALA A 141 3.09 15.34 -4.82
CA ALA A 141 2.42 16.61 -4.49
C ALA A 141 0.97 16.42 -3.97
N ALA A 142 0.26 15.37 -4.38
CA ALA A 142 -1.06 15.03 -3.83
C ALA A 142 -0.92 14.50 -2.39
N ILE A 143 0.13 13.70 -2.12
CA ILE A 143 0.45 13.24 -0.76
C ILE A 143 0.75 14.41 0.17
N ASP A 144 1.63 15.34 -0.22
CA ASP A 144 1.92 16.55 0.57
C ASP A 144 0.65 17.37 0.85
N SER A 145 -0.15 17.69 -0.17
CA SER A 145 -1.39 18.46 -0.02
C SER A 145 -2.39 17.80 0.95
N LEU A 146 -2.65 16.49 0.77
CA LEU A 146 -3.58 15.73 1.61
C LEU A 146 -3.09 15.58 3.05
N THR A 147 -1.81 15.25 3.25
CA THR A 147 -1.23 15.09 4.60
C THR A 147 -1.15 16.41 5.34
N ARG A 148 -0.67 17.49 4.69
CA ARG A 148 -0.56 18.84 5.26
C ARG A 148 -1.91 19.36 5.74
N THR A 149 -2.96 19.19 4.95
CA THR A 149 -4.32 19.63 5.29
C THR A 149 -4.83 18.98 6.57
N ARG A 150 -4.64 17.66 6.73
CA ARG A 150 -5.08 16.92 7.94
C ARG A 150 -4.17 17.15 9.15
N LEU A 151 -2.86 17.19 8.96
CA LEU A 151 -1.90 17.47 10.05
C LEU A 151 -2.06 18.88 10.63
N ALA A 152 -2.63 19.82 9.89
CA ALA A 152 -3.00 21.15 10.38
C ALA A 152 -4.30 21.17 11.21
N GLY A 153 -5.19 20.18 11.06
CA GLY A 153 -6.43 20.06 11.83
C GLY A 153 -6.22 19.62 13.28
N GLY A 154 -5.13 18.89 13.56
CA GLY A 154 -4.77 18.43 14.91
C GLY A 154 -5.54 17.21 15.42
N ASP A 155 -6.29 16.53 14.55
CA ASP A 155 -7.16 15.40 14.91
C ASP A 155 -6.43 14.20 15.52
N SER A 156 -7.15 13.42 16.32
CA SER A 156 -6.73 12.08 16.72
C SER A 156 -6.84 11.10 15.54
N GLY A 157 -5.88 10.19 15.42
CA GLY A 157 -5.85 9.20 14.33
C GLY A 157 -5.07 9.62 13.08
N VAL A 158 -4.25 10.68 13.13
CA VAL A 158 -3.33 11.13 12.06
C VAL A 158 -2.17 10.16 11.72
N VAL A 159 -2.25 8.88 12.09
CA VAL A 159 -1.17 7.90 11.85
C VAL A 159 -0.91 7.66 10.36
N PRO A 160 -1.92 7.47 9.47
CA PRO A 160 -1.70 7.39 8.02
C PRO A 160 -1.02 8.63 7.46
N GLU A 161 -1.43 9.81 7.94
CA GLU A 161 -0.90 11.11 7.52
C GLU A 161 0.59 11.25 7.90
N LEU A 162 0.94 10.90 9.13
CA LEU A 162 2.32 10.91 9.64
C LEU A 162 3.20 9.88 8.90
N LEU A 163 2.70 8.67 8.65
CA LEU A 163 3.39 7.65 7.87
C LEU A 163 3.61 8.09 6.41
N ALA A 164 2.59 8.66 5.76
CA ALA A 164 2.70 9.14 4.39
C ALA A 164 3.65 10.33 4.25
N ALA A 165 3.55 11.32 5.15
CA ALA A 165 4.45 12.47 5.18
C ALA A 165 5.89 12.08 5.57
N GLY A 166 6.08 11.13 6.48
CA GLY A 166 7.40 10.63 6.88
C GLY A 166 8.12 9.91 5.75
N ARG A 167 7.39 9.09 4.98
CA ARG A 167 7.91 8.43 3.76
C ARG A 167 8.28 9.48 2.70
N LEU A 168 7.41 10.46 2.43
CA LEU A 168 7.71 11.55 1.50
C LEU A 168 8.94 12.39 1.93
N ALA A 169 9.06 12.72 3.22
CA ALA A 169 10.24 13.41 3.75
C ALA A 169 11.52 12.57 3.58
N HIS A 170 11.45 11.24 3.72
CA HIS A 170 12.59 10.36 3.44
C HIS A 170 12.98 10.37 1.96
N GLU A 171 11.98 10.31 1.06
CA GLU A 171 12.16 10.40 -0.39
C GLU A 171 12.78 11.75 -0.83
N MET A 172 12.40 12.84 -0.16
CA MET A 172 12.98 14.19 -0.33
C MET A 172 14.35 14.39 0.37
N LEU A 173 14.92 13.34 0.97
CA LEU A 173 16.16 13.36 1.77
C LEU A 173 16.12 14.24 3.04
N GLU A 174 14.93 14.67 3.48
CA GLU A 174 14.69 15.42 4.72
C GLU A 174 14.71 14.47 5.95
N HIS A 175 15.79 13.74 6.13
CA HIS A 175 15.87 12.58 7.03
C HIS A 175 15.47 12.86 8.49
N ALA A 176 15.86 14.01 9.07
CA ALA A 176 15.45 14.40 10.42
C ALA A 176 13.94 14.70 10.55
N ARG A 177 13.30 15.21 9.48
CA ARG A 177 11.84 15.39 9.43
C ARG A 177 11.13 14.05 9.29
N ALA A 178 11.67 13.14 8.47
CA ALA A 178 11.14 11.79 8.32
C ALA A 178 11.14 11.02 9.66
N GLU A 179 12.28 11.03 10.36
CA GLU A 179 12.46 10.45 11.69
C GLU A 179 11.45 10.99 12.71
N SER A 180 11.33 12.32 12.82
CA SER A 180 10.34 12.97 13.69
C SER A 180 8.89 12.60 13.34
N LEU A 181 8.57 12.40 12.07
CA LEU A 181 7.23 11.98 11.64
C LEU A 181 6.95 10.50 11.96
N PHE A 182 7.95 9.62 11.87
CA PHE A 182 7.82 8.22 12.29
C PHE A 182 7.77 8.05 13.81
N ASP A 183 8.57 8.82 14.58
CA ASP A 183 8.47 8.88 16.04
C ASP A 183 7.08 9.33 16.50
N ARG A 184 6.55 10.40 15.86
CA ARG A 184 5.18 10.86 16.11
C ARG A 184 4.13 9.83 15.69
N ALA A 185 4.35 9.08 14.62
CA ALA A 185 3.45 8.00 14.22
C ALA A 185 3.39 6.91 15.29
N LEU A 186 4.54 6.46 15.82
CA LEU A 186 4.60 5.50 16.92
C LEU A 186 3.91 6.03 18.19
N GLY A 187 4.18 7.28 18.58
CA GLY A 187 3.55 7.92 19.74
C GLY A 187 2.05 8.23 19.59
N ALA A 188 1.50 8.16 18.37
CA ALA A 188 0.09 8.37 18.08
C ALA A 188 -0.70 7.07 17.83
N LEU A 189 -0.06 5.90 17.92
CA LEU A 189 -0.75 4.61 17.83
C LEU A 189 -1.61 4.37 19.09
N PRO A 190 -2.86 3.90 18.93
CA PRO A 190 -3.69 3.52 20.07
C PRO A 190 -3.15 2.26 20.76
N THR A 191 -3.38 2.15 22.06
CA THR A 191 -3.05 0.95 22.84
C THR A 191 -3.93 -0.22 22.39
N GLY A 192 -3.30 -1.24 21.79
CA GLY A 192 -3.99 -2.45 21.34
C GLY A 192 -3.15 -3.25 20.35
N ASP A 193 -3.70 -4.39 19.94
CA ASP A 193 -3.03 -5.37 19.09
C ASP A 193 -3.92 -5.85 17.92
N SER A 194 -4.50 -4.89 17.19
CA SER A 194 -5.16 -5.19 15.92
C SER A 194 -4.13 -5.30 14.79
N SER A 195 -4.46 -6.04 13.72
CA SER A 195 -3.58 -6.19 12.56
C SER A 195 -3.29 -4.86 11.85
N SER A 196 -4.22 -3.89 11.86
CA SER A 196 -3.94 -2.54 11.38
C SER A 196 -2.94 -1.79 12.28
N ILE A 197 -3.08 -1.89 13.61
CA ILE A 197 -2.12 -1.29 14.56
C ILE A 197 -0.73 -1.89 14.38
N ARG A 198 -0.59 -3.22 14.29
CA ARG A 198 0.72 -3.88 14.02
C ARG A 198 1.32 -3.42 12.69
N ARG A 199 0.56 -3.43 11.59
CA ARG A 199 1.06 -2.96 10.28
C ARG A 199 1.49 -1.49 10.30
N ALA A 200 0.75 -0.61 10.97
CA ALA A 200 1.11 0.80 11.11
C ALA A 200 2.38 1.00 11.97
N ARG A 201 2.53 0.21 13.04
CA ARG A 201 3.72 0.18 13.90
C ARG A 201 4.96 -0.29 13.14
N ALA A 202 4.84 -1.41 12.42
CA ALA A 202 5.90 -1.95 11.57
C ALA A 202 6.29 -0.98 10.44
N ALA A 203 5.32 -0.30 9.81
CA ALA A 203 5.58 0.72 8.80
C ALA A 203 6.35 1.94 9.38
N ALA A 204 6.06 2.34 10.62
CA ALA A 204 6.79 3.42 11.29
C ALA A 204 8.23 3.00 11.63
N ARG A 205 8.43 1.83 12.26
CA ARG A 205 9.77 1.32 12.61
C ARG A 205 10.63 1.06 11.39
N LEU A 206 10.08 0.48 10.32
CA LEU A 206 10.76 0.36 9.01
C LEU A 206 11.18 1.73 8.47
N GLY A 207 10.33 2.76 8.60
CA GLY A 207 10.68 4.14 8.25
C GLY A 207 11.89 4.67 9.02
N ARG A 208 11.95 4.43 10.33
CA ARG A 208 13.09 4.80 11.21
C ARG A 208 14.35 4.04 10.81
N ALA A 209 14.26 2.72 10.64
CA ALA A 209 15.36 1.87 10.21
C ALA A 209 15.95 2.33 8.85
N LEU A 210 15.10 2.69 7.89
CA LEU A 210 15.55 3.24 6.60
C LEU A 210 16.27 4.59 6.77
N VAL A 211 15.81 5.48 7.66
CA VAL A 211 16.53 6.73 7.99
C VAL A 211 17.91 6.44 8.62
N MET A 212 17.97 5.52 9.58
CA MET A 212 19.23 5.07 10.20
C MET A 212 20.21 4.52 9.14
N GLN A 213 19.75 3.75 8.16
CA GLN A 213 20.58 3.27 7.03
C GLN A 213 21.14 4.42 6.18
N LYS A 214 20.35 5.46 5.88
CA LYS A 214 20.86 6.66 5.16
C LYS A 214 21.92 7.40 6.00
N ARG A 215 21.75 7.44 7.32
CA ARG A 215 22.72 7.97 8.30
C ARG A 215 23.92 7.05 8.55
N ARG A 216 23.93 5.82 8.00
CA ARG A 216 24.93 4.75 8.19
C ARG A 216 24.98 4.16 9.61
N GLU A 217 23.88 4.26 10.34
CA GLU A 217 23.69 3.75 11.70
C GLU A 217 23.18 2.31 11.65
N TRP A 218 24.00 1.41 11.10
CA TRP A 218 23.60 0.05 10.71
C TRP A 218 23.10 -0.79 11.89
N ASP A 219 23.81 -0.77 13.02
CA ASP A 219 23.45 -1.56 14.20
C ASP A 219 22.13 -1.07 14.83
N ALA A 220 21.90 0.25 14.82
CA ALA A 220 20.63 0.83 15.28
C ALA A 220 19.47 0.50 14.33
N SER A 221 19.73 0.50 13.01
CA SER A 221 18.76 0.04 12.02
C SER A 221 18.42 -1.43 12.19
N LEU A 222 19.40 -2.29 12.45
CA LEU A 222 19.18 -3.72 12.66
C LEU A 222 18.32 -3.95 13.91
N ALA A 223 18.70 -3.35 15.04
CA ALA A 223 17.94 -3.45 16.28
C ALA A 223 16.50 -2.89 16.18
N GLU A 224 16.25 -1.92 15.28
CA GLU A 224 14.89 -1.42 15.00
C GLU A 224 14.06 -2.38 14.12
N LEU A 225 14.72 -3.10 13.20
CA LEU A 225 14.09 -4.14 12.38
C LEU A 225 13.83 -5.42 13.18
N GLU A 226 14.75 -5.81 14.07
CA GLU A 226 14.59 -6.96 14.97
C GLU A 226 13.35 -6.79 15.86
N ARG A 227 13.22 -5.64 16.53
CA ARG A 227 11.99 -5.28 17.27
C ARG A 227 10.73 -5.42 16.41
N THR A 228 10.81 -5.14 15.11
CA THR A 228 9.68 -5.18 14.17
C THR A 228 9.27 -6.62 13.80
N LEU A 229 10.07 -7.62 14.14
CA LEU A 229 9.75 -9.05 14.02
C LEU A 229 9.13 -9.63 15.31
N ASP A 230 9.35 -8.96 16.45
CA ASP A 230 8.82 -9.34 17.77
C ASP A 230 7.40 -8.79 18.06
N ASP A 231 6.79 -8.03 17.14
CA ASP A 231 5.66 -7.10 17.38
C ASP A 231 4.35 -7.33 16.60
#